data_AF-A0A8D8FIQ2-F1
#
_entry.id   AF-A0A8D8FIQ2-F1
#
_cell.length_a   1.000
_cell.length_b   1.000
_cell.length_c   1.000
_cell.angle_alpha   90.00
_cell.angle_beta   90.00
_cell.angle_gamma   90.00
#
_symmetry.space_group_name_H-M   'P 1'
#
loop_
_entity.id
_entity.type
_entity.pdbx_description
1 polymer ?
#
loop_
_entity_poly.entity_id
_entity_poly.type
_entity_poly.pdbx_seq_one_letter_code
_entity_poly.pdbx_strand_id
1 'polypeptide(L)'
;SVYRIGPSQVLFRSGVLNQLEAKRDELLSDRIIQLQSYCRGHLARKRLAQRRVQELAVKCIQRNVRAFMKVREWPWWRLLVRVTPLLNVHRTEEQLKIATTELQVLKSKLEKVEGERNSLKAENSKLESRLSEMTAEFAEEHSSSNLISERLEAETTERLRLEKEVKEHETKYRNLQESSEKLEMELLCAKSDLNGDLDDDLEGDEAGANAYRLKYERVARELEFTKKRLQTQHEHDLEQLIALKKQLEKKLADAYEEVEEQRQVVGQWKRKAQKMTNEMNDLRMLLEEQNSRNNLLEKRQRKFDSECQALQDSARQEKQAKERLTREKDVLIAEKFTIEQTLSDVRLELELKEEKYSALQRELEEMTFGGGTEEEIAQLKRQKMELDRRCKEQEEELDEMAGQIQLLEQAKLRLEMSLETMRKDARKEAQQRDDELEEVRGSSYKKIKSLECQLEQEHEERTLLLREKHDLERRLNNLEDQDRVERAAEEAASQKLKRDLRKYKALLRDAQSQLERAKSDSAGKALIRQLRNQLEDAESARSAAVKVRQVAESELQDVQLMLEEAQRAR
;
A
#
# COMPACT_ATOMS: atom_id res chain seq x y z
N SER A 1 -5.25 18.28 54.06
CA SER A 1 -5.44 19.29 53.00
C SER A 1 -6.78 19.08 52.32
N VAL A 2 -7.54 20.16 52.13
CA VAL A 2 -8.92 20.21 51.58
C VAL A 2 -8.92 20.15 50.05
N TYR A 3 -7.81 20.55 49.43
CA TYR A 3 -7.48 20.32 48.02
C TYR A 3 -5.99 19.96 47.85
N ARG A 4 -5.62 19.43 46.69
CA ARG A 4 -4.23 19.19 46.27
C ARG A 4 -4.06 19.72 44.86
N ILE A 5 -3.08 20.60 44.66
CA ILE A 5 -2.73 21.12 43.34
C ILE A 5 -1.81 20.10 42.68
N GLY A 6 -2.21 19.61 41.53
CA GLY A 6 -1.37 18.89 40.60
C GLY A 6 -0.93 19.79 39.44
N PRO A 7 0.04 19.33 38.64
CA PRO A 7 0.59 20.10 37.52
C PRO A 7 -0.45 20.49 36.46
N SER A 8 -1.49 19.68 36.26
CA SER A 8 -2.54 19.93 35.26
C SER A 8 -3.96 19.94 35.85
N GLN A 9 -4.12 19.48 37.09
CA GLN A 9 -5.42 19.27 37.71
C GLN A 9 -5.37 19.61 39.19
N VAL A 10 -6.44 20.21 39.71
CA VAL A 10 -6.62 20.42 41.15
C VAL A 10 -7.62 19.39 41.65
N LEU A 11 -7.19 18.60 42.64
CA LEU A 11 -7.98 17.53 43.24
C LEU A 11 -8.62 18.04 44.53
N PHE A 12 -9.95 17.95 44.62
CA PHE A 12 -10.70 18.35 45.80
C PHE A 12 -11.19 17.11 46.57
N ARG A 13 -11.26 17.20 47.90
CA ARG A 13 -11.98 16.18 48.69
C ARG A 13 -13.49 16.31 48.46
N SER A 14 -14.21 15.20 48.61
CA SER A 14 -15.68 15.18 48.44
C SER A 14 -16.36 16.26 49.31
N GLY A 15 -17.35 16.95 48.73
CA GLY A 15 -18.13 18.02 49.37
C GLY A 15 -17.48 19.41 49.41
N VAL A 16 -16.16 19.50 49.22
CA VAL A 16 -15.42 20.77 49.26
C VAL A 16 -15.70 21.64 48.04
N LEU A 17 -15.80 21.05 46.86
CA LEU A 17 -16.03 21.78 45.61
C LEU A 17 -17.34 22.56 45.66
N ASN A 18 -18.42 21.92 46.10
CA ASN A 18 -19.74 22.56 46.22
C ASN A 18 -19.72 23.78 47.17
N GLN A 19 -18.95 23.70 48.26
CA GLN A 19 -18.80 24.85 49.18
C GLN A 19 -17.98 25.99 48.55
N LEU A 20 -16.96 25.66 47.76
CA LEU A 20 -16.16 26.65 47.04
C LEU A 20 -16.95 27.28 45.89
N GLU A 21 -17.77 26.51 45.18
CA GLU A 21 -18.67 27.01 44.14
C GLU A 21 -19.74 27.92 44.71
N ALA A 22 -20.37 27.55 45.84
CA ALA A 22 -21.34 28.42 46.52
C ALA A 22 -20.71 29.76 46.94
N LYS A 23 -19.49 29.75 47.50
CA LYS A 23 -18.75 30.97 47.83
C LYS A 23 -18.33 31.76 46.60
N ARG A 24 -17.92 31.08 45.53
CA ARG A 24 -17.59 31.71 44.25
C ARG A 24 -18.81 32.43 43.69
N ASP A 25 -19.98 31.80 43.72
CA ASP A 25 -21.21 32.40 43.25
C ASP A 25 -21.55 33.64 44.08
N GLU A 26 -21.42 33.59 45.40
CA GLU A 26 -21.63 34.74 46.28
C GLU A 26 -20.67 35.90 45.97
N LEU A 27 -19.37 35.60 45.77
CA LEU A 27 -18.33 36.61 45.51
C LEU A 27 -18.32 37.14 44.08
N LEU A 28 -18.68 36.32 43.08
CA LEU A 28 -18.67 36.69 41.67
C LEU A 28 -20.03 37.13 41.15
N SER A 29 -21.12 36.97 41.92
CA SER A 29 -22.48 37.29 41.49
C SER A 29 -22.57 38.68 40.89
N ASP A 30 -22.08 39.70 41.59
CA ASP A 30 -22.13 41.09 41.14
C ASP A 30 -21.37 41.31 39.83
N ARG A 31 -20.20 40.67 39.68
CA ARG A 31 -19.38 40.81 38.47
C ARG A 31 -19.98 40.07 37.27
N ILE A 32 -20.55 38.89 37.51
CA ILE A 32 -21.27 38.11 36.49
C ILE A 32 -22.53 38.85 36.07
N ILE A 33 -23.30 39.41 37.02
CA ILE A 33 -24.49 40.22 36.74
C ILE A 33 -24.10 41.47 35.93
N GLN A 34 -22.99 42.12 36.27
CA GLN A 34 -22.45 43.23 35.47
C GLN A 34 -22.15 42.79 34.03
N LEU A 35 -21.40 41.70 33.83
CA LEU A 35 -21.11 41.17 32.49
C LEU A 35 -22.40 40.82 31.72
N GLN A 36 -23.33 40.12 32.36
CA GLN A 36 -24.61 39.75 31.76
C GLN A 36 -25.42 41.00 31.39
N SER A 37 -25.43 42.04 32.23
CA SER A 37 -26.13 43.30 31.93
C SER A 37 -25.49 44.05 30.76
N TYR A 38 -24.15 44.05 30.63
CA TYR A 38 -23.45 44.56 29.45
C TYR A 38 -23.82 43.80 28.17
N CYS A 39 -23.81 42.46 28.21
CA CYS A 39 -24.19 41.62 27.06
C CYS A 39 -25.66 41.84 26.67
N ARG A 40 -26.59 41.84 27.64
CA ARG A 40 -28.01 42.12 27.40
C ARG A 40 -28.20 43.53 26.85
N GLY A 41 -27.49 44.52 27.38
CA GLY A 41 -27.51 45.89 26.91
C GLY A 41 -26.99 46.04 25.47
N HIS A 42 -25.91 45.35 25.11
CA HIS A 42 -25.38 45.33 23.75
C HIS A 42 -26.41 44.77 22.76
N LEU A 43 -27.00 43.62 23.08
CA LEU A 43 -28.05 43.00 22.25
C LEU A 43 -29.30 43.89 22.14
N ALA A 44 -29.75 44.48 23.25
CA ALA A 44 -30.90 45.37 23.28
C ALA A 44 -30.67 46.62 22.43
N ARG A 45 -29.50 47.25 22.51
CA ARG A 45 -29.14 48.42 21.67
C ARG A 45 -29.10 48.05 20.18
N LYS A 46 -28.56 46.88 19.83
CA LYS A 46 -28.56 46.40 18.43
C LYS A 46 -29.99 46.19 17.90
N ARG A 47 -30.86 45.57 18.70
CA ARG A 47 -32.30 45.40 18.36
C ARG A 47 -33.02 46.74 18.27
N LEU A 48 -32.74 47.68 19.17
CA LEU A 48 -33.34 49.01 19.15
C LEU A 48 -32.90 49.81 17.92
N ALA A 49 -31.61 49.75 17.55
CA ALA A 49 -31.12 50.39 16.33
C ALA A 49 -31.84 49.86 15.09
N GLN A 50 -32.04 48.53 14.98
CA GLN A 50 -32.84 47.92 13.92
C GLN A 50 -34.29 48.41 13.94
N ARG A 51 -34.95 48.44 15.11
CA ARG A 51 -36.33 48.95 15.24
C ARG A 51 -36.46 50.42 14.86
N ARG A 52 -35.52 51.27 15.26
CA ARG A 52 -35.52 52.70 14.89
C ARG A 52 -35.42 52.88 13.37
N VAL A 53 -34.55 52.12 12.71
CA VAL A 53 -34.46 52.12 11.24
C VAL A 53 -35.78 51.65 10.62
N GLN A 54 -36.41 50.60 11.15
CA GLN A 54 -37.71 50.11 10.68
C GLN A 54 -38.82 51.15 10.85
N GLU A 55 -38.92 51.80 12.01
CA GLU A 55 -39.92 52.85 12.26
C GLU A 55 -39.75 54.04 11.30
N LEU A 56 -38.51 54.47 11.07
CA LEU A 56 -38.20 55.57 10.17
C LEU A 56 -38.50 55.17 8.72
N ALA A 57 -38.15 53.94 8.32
CA ALA A 57 -38.49 53.38 7.02
C ALA A 57 -40.02 53.33 6.81
N VAL A 58 -40.79 52.88 7.81
CA VAL A 58 -42.26 52.86 7.73
C VAL A 58 -42.82 54.27 7.48
N LYS A 59 -42.36 55.28 8.24
CA LYS A 59 -42.80 56.68 8.05
C LYS A 59 -42.45 57.20 6.65
N CYS A 60 -41.23 56.92 6.17
CA CYS A 60 -40.79 57.29 4.83
C CYS A 60 -41.63 56.61 3.75
N ILE A 61 -41.86 55.30 3.86
CA ILE A 61 -42.69 54.53 2.92
C ILE A 61 -44.11 55.08 2.92
N GLN A 62 -44.74 55.29 4.07
CA GLN A 62 -46.09 55.83 4.16
C GLN A 62 -46.21 57.24 3.55
N ARG A 63 -45.20 58.11 3.75
CA ARG A 63 -45.15 59.44 3.13
C ARG A 63 -45.01 59.32 1.61
N ASN A 64 -44.11 58.46 1.13
CA ASN A 64 -43.89 58.25 -0.29
C ASN A 64 -45.10 57.62 -0.98
N VAL A 65 -45.79 56.66 -0.35
CA VAL A 65 -47.04 56.09 -0.86
C VAL A 65 -48.11 57.16 -1.00
N ARG A 66 -48.29 58.03 0.01
CA ARG A 66 -49.25 59.15 -0.09
C ARG A 66 -48.91 60.13 -1.22
N ALA A 67 -47.64 60.44 -1.43
CA ALA A 67 -47.21 61.28 -2.55
C ALA A 67 -47.41 60.56 -3.90
N PHE A 68 -47.04 59.29 -3.99
CA PHE A 68 -47.23 58.46 -5.18
C PHE A 68 -48.70 58.37 -5.58
N MET A 69 -49.63 58.19 -4.62
CA MET A 69 -51.06 58.15 -4.93
C MET A 69 -51.57 59.43 -5.61
N LYS A 70 -50.97 60.59 -5.33
CA LYS A 70 -51.30 61.87 -6.00
C LYS A 70 -50.71 61.98 -7.41
N VAL A 71 -49.56 61.36 -7.64
CA VAL A 71 -48.72 61.57 -8.83
C VAL A 71 -48.79 60.40 -9.82
N ARG A 72 -49.27 59.21 -9.40
CA ARG A 72 -49.27 57.98 -10.21
C ARG A 72 -50.01 58.12 -11.54
N GLU A 73 -51.09 58.90 -11.57
CA GLU A 73 -51.89 59.12 -12.78
C GLU A 73 -51.32 60.26 -13.65
N TRP A 74 -50.34 61.03 -13.17
CA TRP A 74 -49.78 62.16 -13.89
C TRP A 74 -48.97 61.69 -15.11
N PRO A 75 -49.29 62.12 -16.35
CA PRO A 75 -48.62 61.63 -17.56
C PRO A 75 -47.09 61.82 -17.55
N TRP A 76 -46.60 62.96 -17.06
CA TRP A 76 -45.16 63.23 -16.95
C TRP A 76 -44.44 62.28 -15.99
N TRP A 77 -45.07 61.88 -14.89
CA TRP A 77 -44.53 60.87 -13.98
C TRP A 77 -44.44 59.49 -14.65
N ARG A 78 -45.47 59.08 -15.40
CA ARG A 78 -45.45 57.82 -16.15
C ARG A 78 -44.35 57.80 -17.21
N LEU A 79 -44.13 58.92 -17.89
CA LEU A 79 -43.05 59.08 -18.86
C LEU A 79 -41.68 58.99 -18.16
N LEU A 80 -41.48 59.75 -17.07
CA LEU A 80 -40.25 59.74 -16.28
C LEU A 80 -39.89 58.32 -15.82
N VAL A 81 -40.83 57.59 -15.19
CA VAL A 81 -40.59 56.23 -14.70
C VAL A 81 -40.21 55.25 -15.83
N ARG A 82 -40.75 55.42 -17.05
CA ARG A 82 -40.38 54.60 -18.20
C ARG A 82 -39.03 54.97 -18.80
N VAL A 83 -38.66 56.25 -18.76
CA VAL A 83 -37.46 56.77 -19.42
C VAL A 83 -36.24 56.71 -18.49
N THR A 84 -36.39 56.91 -17.18
CA THR A 84 -35.28 56.92 -16.21
C THR A 84 -34.42 55.64 -16.24
N PRO A 85 -34.97 54.41 -16.29
CA PRO A 85 -34.17 53.19 -16.43
C PRO A 85 -33.40 53.10 -17.75
N LEU A 86 -33.87 53.78 -18.80
CA LEU A 86 -33.23 53.83 -20.11
C LEU A 86 -32.07 54.85 -20.15
N LEU A 87 -32.06 55.81 -19.22
CA LEU A 87 -31.02 56.83 -19.05
C LEU A 87 -29.88 56.37 -18.11
N ASN A 88 -29.70 55.06 -17.95
CA ASN A 88 -28.90 54.38 -16.91
C ASN A 88 -27.39 54.74 -16.84
N VAL A 89 -26.90 55.70 -17.62
CA VAL A 89 -25.48 56.02 -17.80
C VAL A 89 -24.90 56.84 -16.63
N HIS A 90 -25.70 57.59 -15.87
CA HIS A 90 -25.18 58.39 -14.74
C HIS A 90 -25.15 57.64 -13.40
N ARG A 91 -25.86 56.51 -13.29
CA ARG A 91 -25.87 55.70 -12.05
C ARG A 91 -24.80 54.62 -12.03
N THR A 92 -24.20 54.32 -13.19
CA THR A 92 -23.16 53.30 -13.34
C THR A 92 -21.87 53.67 -12.66
N GLU A 93 -21.42 54.93 -12.67
CA GLU A 93 -20.10 55.29 -12.10
C GLU A 93 -20.05 55.14 -10.57
N GLU A 94 -21.05 55.67 -9.85
CA GLU A 94 -21.12 55.51 -8.39
C GLU A 94 -21.32 54.04 -8.00
N GLN A 95 -22.12 53.29 -8.77
CA GLN A 95 -22.27 51.86 -8.58
C GLN A 95 -20.98 51.09 -8.86
N LEU A 96 -20.22 51.47 -9.89
CA LEU A 96 -18.93 50.86 -10.21
C LEU A 96 -17.91 51.16 -9.10
N LYS A 97 -17.94 52.37 -8.54
CA LYS A 97 -17.10 52.78 -7.41
C LYS A 97 -17.41 52.00 -6.14
N ILE A 98 -18.69 51.85 -5.80
CA ILE A 98 -19.12 51.02 -4.66
C ILE A 98 -18.71 49.56 -4.91
N ALA A 99 -19.03 49.00 -6.07
CA ALA A 99 -18.69 47.62 -6.42
C ALA A 99 -17.17 47.36 -6.41
N THR A 100 -16.36 48.30 -6.90
CA THR A 100 -14.89 48.18 -6.87
C THR A 100 -14.34 48.21 -5.44
N THR A 101 -14.84 49.09 -4.57
CA THR A 101 -14.44 49.10 -3.16
C THR A 101 -14.86 47.82 -2.42
N GLU A 102 -16.07 47.34 -2.64
CA GLU A 102 -16.55 46.07 -2.07
C GLU A 102 -15.72 44.88 -2.56
N LEU A 103 -15.40 44.85 -3.86
CA LEU A 103 -14.57 43.83 -4.48
C LEU A 103 -13.14 43.85 -3.91
N GLN A 104 -12.56 45.02 -3.67
CA GLN A 104 -11.25 45.15 -3.04
C GLN A 104 -11.25 44.65 -1.59
N VAL A 105 -12.29 44.97 -0.81
CA VAL A 105 -12.46 44.43 0.55
C VAL A 105 -12.62 42.92 0.53
N LEU A 106 -13.43 42.38 -0.39
CA LEU A 106 -13.63 40.93 -0.52
C LEU A 106 -12.36 40.21 -0.95
N LYS A 107 -11.58 40.76 -1.90
CA LYS A 107 -10.27 40.24 -2.29
C LYS A 107 -9.31 40.15 -1.09
N SER A 108 -9.20 41.21 -0.29
CA SER A 108 -8.34 41.22 0.89
C SER A 108 -8.75 40.20 1.96
N LYS A 109 -10.05 39.93 2.10
CA LYS A 109 -10.57 38.89 3.00
C LYS A 109 -10.29 37.50 2.45
N LEU A 110 -10.44 37.31 1.14
CA LEU A 110 -10.18 36.04 0.47
C LEU A 110 -8.70 35.67 0.62
N GLU A 111 -7.77 36.58 0.35
CA GLU A 111 -6.33 36.33 0.52
C GLU A 111 -5.97 35.90 1.95
N LYS A 112 -6.54 36.57 2.96
CA LYS A 112 -6.31 36.20 4.37
C LYS A 112 -6.79 34.77 4.67
N VAL A 113 -8.01 34.45 4.27
CA VAL A 113 -8.60 33.13 4.50
C VAL A 113 -7.86 32.05 3.70
N GLU A 114 -7.42 32.34 2.48
CA GLU A 114 -6.61 31.42 1.69
C GLU A 114 -5.22 31.18 2.30
N GLY A 115 -4.61 32.22 2.86
CA GLY A 115 -3.36 32.11 3.63
C GLY A 115 -3.52 31.20 4.85
N GLU A 116 -4.56 31.42 5.67
CA GLU A 116 -4.88 30.59 6.83
C GLU A 116 -5.16 29.12 6.43
N ARG A 117 -5.96 28.91 5.37
CA ARG A 117 -6.25 27.57 4.82
C ARG A 117 -4.98 26.86 4.37
N ASN A 118 -4.08 27.57 3.69
CA ASN A 118 -2.84 26.98 3.20
C ASN A 118 -1.90 26.60 4.36
N SER A 119 -1.84 27.43 5.42
CA SER A 119 -1.11 27.15 6.66
C SER A 119 -1.66 25.89 7.34
N LEU A 120 -2.97 25.83 7.55
CA LEU A 120 -3.64 24.67 8.16
C LEU A 120 -3.45 23.40 7.32
N LYS A 121 -3.49 23.50 5.99
CA LYS A 121 -3.25 22.35 5.10
C LYS A 121 -1.82 21.81 5.23
N ALA A 122 -0.84 22.70 5.35
CA ALA A 122 0.55 22.30 5.55
C ALA A 122 0.77 21.65 6.92
N GLU A 123 0.14 22.19 7.97
CA GLU A 123 0.17 21.59 9.32
C GLU A 123 -0.50 20.22 9.34
N ASN A 124 -1.67 20.07 8.70
CA ASN A 124 -2.37 18.79 8.64
C ASN A 124 -1.56 17.72 7.88
N SER A 125 -0.94 18.06 6.75
CA SER A 125 -0.06 17.14 6.02
C SER A 125 1.15 16.70 6.86
N LYS A 126 1.70 17.60 7.69
CA LYS A 126 2.78 17.25 8.62
C LYS A 126 2.31 16.30 9.73
N LEU A 127 1.10 16.49 10.24
CA LEU A 127 0.50 15.60 11.24
C LEU A 127 0.17 14.23 10.64
N GLU A 128 -0.33 14.19 9.41
CA GLU A 128 -0.59 12.94 8.67
C GLU A 128 0.69 12.13 8.43
N SER A 129 1.80 12.78 8.04
CA SER A 129 3.12 12.12 7.91
C SER A 129 3.55 11.48 9.23
N ARG A 130 3.49 12.23 10.33
CA ARG A 130 3.84 11.73 11.67
C ARG A 130 2.95 10.58 12.12
N LEU A 131 1.67 10.63 11.78
CA LEU A 131 0.72 9.57 12.11
C LEU A 131 1.02 8.30 11.30
N SER A 132 1.37 8.45 10.02
CA SER A 132 1.81 7.33 9.17
C SER A 132 3.10 6.71 9.68
N GLU A 133 4.10 7.52 10.04
CA GLU A 133 5.37 7.07 10.65
C GLU A 133 5.10 6.27 11.93
N MET A 134 4.32 6.83 12.88
CA MET A 134 4.01 6.14 14.13
C MET A 134 3.18 4.86 13.92
N THR A 135 2.30 4.84 12.93
CA THR A 135 1.53 3.63 12.57
C THR A 135 2.44 2.54 12.01
N ALA A 136 3.45 2.91 11.22
CA ALA A 136 4.45 1.98 10.70
C ALA A 136 5.32 1.41 11.83
N GLU A 137 5.84 2.27 12.72
CA GLU A 137 6.59 1.86 13.91
C GLU A 137 5.77 0.89 14.78
N PHE A 138 4.50 1.21 15.03
CA PHE A 138 3.61 0.33 15.80
C PHE A 138 3.38 -1.03 15.11
N ALA A 139 3.23 -1.06 13.79
CA ALA A 139 3.09 -2.32 13.04
C ALA A 139 4.38 -3.16 13.11
N GLU A 140 5.54 -2.53 13.02
CA GLU A 140 6.84 -3.19 13.20
C GLU A 140 6.99 -3.76 14.61
N GLU A 141 6.70 -2.98 15.64
CA GLU A 141 6.70 -3.45 17.03
C GLU A 141 5.74 -4.62 17.24
N HIS A 142 4.53 -4.56 16.69
CA HIS A 142 3.56 -5.64 16.79
C HIS A 142 4.04 -6.91 16.09
N SER A 143 4.69 -6.79 14.92
CA SER A 143 5.29 -7.92 14.22
C SER A 143 6.45 -8.55 15.01
N SER A 144 7.29 -7.72 15.62
CA SER A 144 8.39 -8.14 16.49
C SER A 144 7.86 -8.85 17.74
N SER A 145 6.83 -8.30 18.38
CA SER A 145 6.14 -8.92 19.52
C SER A 145 5.56 -10.28 19.16
N ASN A 146 4.92 -10.42 18.00
CA ASN A 146 4.39 -11.70 17.53
C ASN A 146 5.52 -12.73 17.34
N LEU A 147 6.62 -12.34 16.71
CA LEU A 147 7.79 -13.22 16.52
C LEU A 147 8.40 -13.65 17.85
N ILE A 148 8.47 -12.75 18.84
CA ILE A 148 8.94 -13.08 20.19
C ILE A 148 7.98 -14.05 20.86
N SER A 149 6.66 -13.85 20.72
CA SER A 149 5.64 -14.76 21.27
C SER A 149 5.73 -16.16 20.66
N GLU A 150 5.85 -16.27 19.33
CA GLU A 150 6.01 -17.55 18.63
C GLU A 150 7.29 -18.28 19.08
N ARG A 151 8.40 -17.55 19.23
CA ARG A 151 9.65 -18.12 19.76
C ARG A 151 9.49 -18.60 21.20
N LEU A 152 8.81 -17.84 22.04
CA LEU A 152 8.55 -18.22 23.42
C LEU A 152 7.67 -19.49 23.47
N GLU A 153 6.63 -19.57 22.64
CA GLU A 153 5.79 -20.76 22.52
C GLU A 153 6.60 -21.98 22.06
N ALA A 154 7.45 -21.85 21.04
CA ALA A 154 8.35 -22.91 20.60
C ALA A 154 9.28 -23.39 21.72
N GLU A 155 9.94 -22.47 22.43
CA GLU A 155 10.78 -22.81 23.58
C GLU A 155 9.99 -23.49 24.71
N THR A 156 8.77 -23.03 25.00
CA THR A 156 7.93 -23.68 26.03
C THR A 156 7.51 -25.09 25.64
N THR A 157 7.24 -25.35 24.37
CA THR A 157 6.87 -26.69 23.87
C THR A 157 8.06 -27.64 23.88
N GLU A 158 9.26 -27.19 23.47
CA GLU A 158 10.50 -27.97 23.60
C GLU A 158 10.84 -28.25 25.07
N ARG A 159 10.69 -27.26 25.97
CA ARG A 159 10.89 -27.49 27.40
C ARG A 159 9.96 -28.58 27.94
N LEU A 160 8.67 -28.54 27.58
CA LEU A 160 7.71 -29.58 27.98
C LEU A 160 8.04 -30.96 27.40
N ARG A 161 8.59 -31.04 26.18
CA ARG A 161 9.05 -32.30 25.58
C ARG A 161 10.24 -32.87 26.35
N LEU A 162 11.26 -32.05 26.61
CA LEU A 162 12.43 -32.45 27.37
C LEU A 162 12.06 -32.86 28.81
N GLU A 163 11.14 -32.15 29.47
CA GLU A 163 10.63 -32.54 30.79
C GLU A 163 9.96 -33.94 30.77
N LYS A 164 9.28 -34.32 29.68
CA LYS A 164 8.72 -35.67 29.51
C LYS A 164 9.83 -36.71 29.28
N GLU A 165 10.77 -36.43 28.39
CA GLU A 165 11.90 -37.32 28.11
C GLU A 165 12.73 -37.58 29.38
N VAL A 166 12.99 -36.55 30.19
CA VAL A 166 13.65 -36.69 31.50
C VAL A 166 12.87 -37.63 32.42
N LYS A 167 11.55 -37.45 32.56
CA LYS A 167 10.71 -38.35 33.37
C LYS A 167 10.71 -39.80 32.85
N GLU A 168 10.70 -39.99 31.53
CA GLU A 168 10.81 -41.31 30.92
C GLU A 168 12.17 -41.95 31.20
N HIS A 169 13.26 -41.19 31.13
CA HIS A 169 14.59 -41.68 31.48
C HIS A 169 14.72 -42.01 32.97
N GLU A 170 14.16 -41.18 33.85
CA GLU A 170 14.09 -41.46 35.30
C GLU A 170 13.32 -42.76 35.61
N THR A 171 12.19 -43.00 34.93
CA THR A 171 11.43 -44.25 35.11
C THR A 171 12.17 -45.47 34.56
N LYS A 172 12.82 -45.36 33.39
CA LYS A 172 13.67 -46.41 32.82
C LYS A 172 14.84 -46.75 33.75
N TYR A 173 15.50 -45.72 34.30
CA TYR A 173 16.59 -45.90 35.25
C TYR A 173 16.12 -46.64 36.50
N ARG A 174 14.97 -46.26 37.07
CA ARG A 174 14.38 -46.94 38.23
C ARG A 174 14.06 -48.41 37.95
N ASN A 175 13.45 -48.71 36.80
CA ASN A 175 13.15 -50.09 36.40
C ASN A 175 14.42 -50.93 36.19
N LEU A 176 15.45 -50.36 35.57
CA LEU A 176 16.75 -51.01 35.39
C LEU A 176 17.42 -51.29 36.74
N GLN A 177 17.36 -50.34 37.67
CA GLN A 177 17.89 -50.52 39.02
C GLN A 177 17.17 -51.67 39.73
N GLU A 178 15.83 -51.69 39.74
CA GLU A 178 15.05 -52.80 40.30
C GLU A 178 15.37 -54.15 39.64
N SER A 179 15.60 -54.17 38.33
CA SER A 179 15.98 -55.39 37.61
C SER A 179 17.40 -55.85 37.95
N SER A 180 18.32 -54.93 38.17
CA SER A 180 19.70 -55.20 38.60
C SER A 180 19.70 -55.82 39.99
N GLU A 181 18.93 -55.25 40.92
CA GLU A 181 18.78 -55.77 42.28
C GLU A 181 18.18 -57.19 42.29
N LYS A 182 17.21 -57.47 41.40
CA LYS A 182 16.66 -58.83 41.23
C LYS A 182 17.68 -59.82 40.68
N LEU A 183 18.41 -59.44 39.63
CA LEU A 183 19.44 -60.29 39.03
C LEU A 183 20.59 -60.56 40.01
N GLU A 184 20.97 -59.58 40.84
CA GLU A 184 21.94 -59.79 41.92
C GLU A 184 21.44 -60.82 42.94
N MET A 185 20.15 -60.78 43.29
CA MET A 185 19.53 -61.78 44.17
C MET A 185 19.49 -63.17 43.53
N GLU A 186 19.11 -63.28 42.26
CA GLU A 186 19.08 -64.54 41.50
C GLU A 186 20.49 -65.14 41.33
N LEU A 187 21.50 -64.32 41.03
CA LEU A 187 22.90 -64.74 40.96
C LEU A 187 23.38 -65.31 42.30
N LEU A 188 22.93 -64.73 43.42
CA LEU A 188 23.26 -65.19 44.77
C LEU A 188 22.63 -66.57 45.05
N CYS A 189 21.40 -66.80 44.60
CA CYS A 189 20.74 -68.12 44.63
C CYS A 189 21.44 -69.13 43.71
N ALA A 190 21.72 -68.79 42.45
CA ALA A 190 22.35 -69.70 41.49
C ALA A 190 23.79 -70.08 41.88
N LYS A 191 24.55 -69.17 42.53
CA LYS A 191 25.85 -69.50 43.12
C LYS A 191 25.75 -70.47 44.30
N SER A 192 24.60 -70.55 44.97
CA SER A 192 24.32 -71.60 45.95
C SER A 192 24.07 -72.95 45.29
N ASP A 193 23.44 -72.96 44.11
CA ASP A 193 23.05 -74.19 43.39
C ASP A 193 24.19 -74.81 42.57
N LEU A 194 25.11 -74.01 42.02
CA LEU A 194 26.23 -74.45 41.17
C LEU A 194 27.48 -74.93 41.91
N ASN A 195 27.47 -75.00 43.24
CA ASN A 195 28.50 -75.70 44.02
C ASN A 195 28.27 -77.23 44.10
N GLY A 196 27.25 -77.76 43.43
CA GLY A 196 26.96 -79.19 43.34
C GLY A 196 27.15 -79.72 41.93
N ASP A 197 28.15 -80.58 41.78
CA ASP A 197 28.38 -81.58 40.74
C ASP A 197 29.10 -81.20 39.43
N LEU A 198 30.23 -81.91 39.29
CA LEU A 198 31.27 -81.99 38.28
C LEU A 198 30.95 -83.05 37.21
N ASP A 199 31.40 -82.74 35.99
CA ASP A 199 32.19 -83.51 34.99
C ASP A 199 31.95 -85.00 34.61
N ASP A 200 32.38 -85.24 33.36
CA ASP A 200 32.98 -86.46 32.75
C ASP A 200 32.05 -87.59 32.26
N ASP A 201 32.31 -88.34 31.17
CA ASP A 201 33.56 -88.66 30.44
C ASP A 201 33.29 -89.36 29.07
N LEU A 202 34.21 -89.17 28.09
CA LEU A 202 34.97 -90.14 27.21
C LEU A 202 34.32 -91.45 26.65
N GLU A 203 34.76 -92.18 25.60
CA GLU A 203 35.75 -92.17 24.50
C GLU A 203 35.56 -93.45 23.62
N GLY A 204 36.24 -93.54 22.46
CA GLY A 204 36.78 -94.79 21.87
C GLY A 204 35.90 -95.50 20.82
N ASP A 205 36.17 -95.57 19.51
CA ASP A 205 37.33 -95.98 18.67
C ASP A 205 37.34 -97.48 18.30
N GLU A 206 37.34 -97.81 17.00
CA GLU A 206 38.02 -99.00 16.44
C GLU A 206 38.02 -99.02 14.89
N ALA A 207 39.20 -99.28 14.32
CA ALA A 207 39.51 -99.23 12.90
C ALA A 207 39.83 -100.63 12.34
N GLY A 208 39.16 -101.02 11.24
CA GLY A 208 39.44 -102.28 10.54
C GLY A 208 39.02 -102.36 9.06
N ALA A 209 38.14 -101.46 8.59
CA ALA A 209 37.68 -101.42 7.18
C ALA A 209 38.57 -100.50 6.28
N ASN A 210 39.85 -100.35 6.61
CA ASN A 210 40.55 -99.08 6.46
C ASN A 210 41.02 -98.70 5.03
N ALA A 211 41.10 -99.59 4.04
CA ALA A 211 41.72 -99.21 2.75
C ALA A 211 40.78 -98.47 1.76
N TYR A 212 39.56 -98.99 1.55
CA TYR A 212 38.52 -98.28 0.77
C TYR A 212 37.92 -97.15 1.59
N ARG A 213 37.87 -97.30 2.92
CA ARG A 213 37.54 -96.24 3.87
C ARG A 213 38.56 -95.10 3.78
N LEU A 214 39.88 -95.34 3.74
CA LEU A 214 40.88 -94.27 3.60
C LEU A 214 40.81 -93.55 2.25
N LYS A 215 40.46 -94.23 1.15
CA LYS A 215 40.21 -93.59 -0.16
C LYS A 215 38.94 -92.75 -0.15
N TYR A 216 37.84 -93.30 0.39
CA TYR A 216 36.59 -92.57 0.57
C TYR A 216 36.77 -91.39 1.52
N GLU A 217 37.53 -91.55 2.60
CA GLU A 217 37.91 -90.50 3.55
C GLU A 217 38.86 -89.48 2.92
N ARG A 218 39.77 -89.86 2.03
CA ARG A 218 40.61 -88.88 1.30
C ARG A 218 39.74 -88.04 0.38
N VAL A 219 38.88 -88.67 -0.43
CA VAL A 219 37.94 -87.94 -1.31
C VAL A 219 36.93 -87.12 -0.49
N ALA A 220 36.48 -87.63 0.65
CA ALA A 220 35.61 -86.91 1.57
C ALA A 220 36.33 -85.70 2.19
N ARG A 221 37.60 -85.84 2.61
CA ARG A 221 38.42 -84.72 3.11
C ARG A 221 38.71 -83.70 2.01
N GLU A 222 38.96 -84.13 0.78
CA GLU A 222 39.14 -83.24 -0.39
C GLU A 222 37.82 -82.51 -0.75
N LEU A 223 36.69 -83.21 -0.70
CA LEU A 223 35.35 -82.62 -0.89
C LEU A 223 35.02 -81.63 0.24
N GLU A 224 35.40 -81.95 1.48
CA GLU A 224 35.18 -81.12 2.64
C GLU A 224 36.10 -79.89 2.64
N PHE A 225 37.35 -80.04 2.19
CA PHE A 225 38.28 -78.93 1.98
C PHE A 225 37.81 -77.99 0.86
N THR A 226 37.37 -78.55 -0.28
CA THR A 226 36.83 -77.74 -1.38
C THR A 226 35.53 -77.04 -1.00
N LYS A 227 34.65 -77.72 -0.25
CA LYS A 227 33.43 -77.13 0.32
C LYS A 227 33.76 -76.00 1.29
N LYS A 228 34.70 -76.19 2.22
CA LYS A 228 35.16 -75.14 3.14
C LYS A 228 35.76 -73.96 2.37
N ARG A 229 36.60 -74.21 1.36
CA ARG A 229 37.16 -73.14 0.52
C ARG A 229 36.09 -72.34 -0.22
N LEU A 230 35.10 -73.02 -0.79
CA LEU A 230 33.99 -72.37 -1.48
C LEU A 230 33.14 -71.55 -0.50
N GLN A 231 32.90 -72.10 0.69
CA GLN A 231 32.17 -71.41 1.75
C GLN A 231 32.92 -70.16 2.23
N THR A 232 34.22 -70.24 2.48
CA THR A 232 35.03 -69.06 2.85
C THR A 232 35.07 -68.01 1.74
N GLN A 233 35.06 -68.44 0.47
CA GLN A 233 35.00 -67.51 -0.66
C GLN A 233 33.64 -66.82 -0.74
N HIS A 234 32.53 -67.55 -0.55
CA HIS A 234 31.20 -66.97 -0.48
C HIS A 234 31.01 -66.02 0.70
N GLU A 235 31.57 -66.35 1.87
CA GLU A 235 31.58 -65.47 3.04
C GLU A 235 32.36 -64.17 2.73
N HIS A 236 33.52 -64.27 2.09
CA HIS A 236 34.30 -63.10 1.68
C HIS A 236 33.57 -62.23 0.62
N ASP A 237 32.98 -62.84 -0.40
CA ASP A 237 32.21 -62.13 -1.43
C ASP A 237 30.98 -61.44 -0.81
N LEU A 238 30.32 -62.09 0.15
CA LEU A 238 29.20 -61.51 0.89
C LEU A 238 29.64 -60.31 1.74
N GLU A 239 30.77 -60.41 2.45
CA GLU A 239 31.36 -59.31 3.21
C GLU A 239 31.69 -58.12 2.31
N GLN A 240 32.29 -58.35 1.13
CA GLN A 240 32.58 -57.31 0.16
C GLN A 240 31.29 -56.64 -0.36
N LEU A 241 30.25 -57.42 -0.67
CA LEU A 241 28.97 -56.89 -1.10
C LEU A 241 28.27 -56.07 -0.01
N ILE A 242 28.34 -56.51 1.25
CA ILE A 242 27.80 -55.76 2.40
C ILE A 242 28.57 -54.45 2.59
N ALA A 243 29.91 -54.47 2.49
CA ALA A 243 30.74 -53.27 2.58
C ALA A 243 30.42 -52.27 1.46
N LEU A 244 30.28 -52.75 0.22
CA LEU A 244 29.90 -51.93 -0.93
C LEU A 244 28.49 -51.35 -0.78
N LYS A 245 27.52 -52.15 -0.32
CA LYS A 245 26.16 -51.69 -0.02
C LYS A 245 26.17 -50.58 1.01
N LYS A 246 26.89 -50.76 2.12
CA LYS A 246 27.02 -49.75 3.18
C LYS A 246 27.68 -48.47 2.67
N GLN A 247 28.68 -48.58 1.79
CA GLN A 247 29.31 -47.43 1.15
C GLN A 247 28.34 -46.68 0.23
N LEU A 248 27.52 -47.40 -0.55
CA LEU A 248 26.50 -46.79 -1.42
C LEU A 248 25.38 -46.14 -0.62
N GLU A 249 24.91 -46.78 0.46
CA GLU A 249 23.93 -46.20 1.38
C GLU A 249 24.45 -44.90 2.01
N LYS A 250 25.73 -44.88 2.42
CA LYS A 250 26.37 -43.66 2.92
C LYS A 250 26.41 -42.56 1.86
N LYS A 251 26.89 -42.86 0.65
CA LYS A 251 26.93 -41.88 -0.46
C LYS A 251 25.55 -41.35 -0.81
N LEU A 252 24.52 -42.19 -0.73
CA LEU A 252 23.15 -41.79 -0.96
C LEU A 252 22.65 -40.84 0.15
N ALA A 253 22.94 -41.14 1.42
CA ALA A 253 22.62 -40.27 2.54
C ALA A 253 23.32 -38.90 2.42
N ASP A 254 24.63 -38.89 2.13
CA ASP A 254 25.42 -37.68 1.93
C ASP A 254 24.83 -36.82 0.78
N ALA A 255 24.42 -37.45 -0.34
CA ALA A 255 23.78 -36.75 -1.45
C ALA A 255 22.40 -36.18 -1.10
N TYR A 256 21.61 -36.86 -0.25
CA TYR A 256 20.33 -36.33 0.23
C TYR A 256 20.53 -35.12 1.14
N GLU A 257 21.54 -35.16 2.01
CA GLU A 257 21.89 -34.04 2.89
C GLU A 257 22.32 -32.82 2.06
N GLU A 258 23.19 -33.01 1.06
CA GLU A 258 23.61 -31.92 0.15
C GLU A 258 22.43 -31.30 -0.61
N VAL A 259 21.47 -32.10 -1.07
CA VAL A 259 20.26 -31.59 -1.74
C VAL A 259 19.40 -30.75 -0.78
N GLU A 260 19.27 -31.16 0.48
CA GLU A 260 18.49 -30.43 1.48
C GLU A 260 19.18 -29.11 1.86
N GLU A 261 20.50 -29.12 2.02
CA GLU A 261 21.29 -27.90 2.22
C GLU A 261 21.12 -26.92 1.03
N GLN A 262 21.22 -27.41 -0.21
CA GLN A 262 21.00 -26.60 -1.40
C GLN A 262 19.58 -26.02 -1.46
N ARG A 263 18.56 -26.79 -1.06
CA ARG A 263 17.17 -26.30 -0.97
C ARG A 263 17.04 -25.16 0.03
N GLN A 264 17.68 -25.28 1.21
CA GLN A 264 17.68 -24.21 2.20
C GLN A 264 18.38 -22.94 1.67
N VAL A 265 19.52 -23.09 1.00
CA VAL A 265 20.24 -21.98 0.35
C VAL A 265 19.38 -21.30 -0.70
N VAL A 266 18.71 -22.05 -1.58
CA VAL A 266 17.77 -21.48 -2.56
C VAL A 266 16.62 -20.74 -1.88
N GLY A 267 16.08 -21.29 -0.78
CA GLY A 267 15.04 -20.63 0.02
C GLY A 267 15.51 -19.30 0.65
N GLN A 268 16.76 -19.23 1.11
CA GLN A 268 17.37 -17.99 1.59
C GLN A 268 17.54 -16.97 0.46
N TRP A 269 18.05 -17.39 -0.70
CA TRP A 269 18.21 -16.51 -1.86
C TRP A 269 16.88 -15.99 -2.39
N LYS A 270 15.82 -16.81 -2.41
CA LYS A 270 14.46 -16.36 -2.76
C LYS A 270 13.96 -15.28 -1.81
N ARG A 271 14.13 -15.45 -0.49
CA ARG A 271 13.76 -14.42 0.50
C ARG A 271 14.56 -13.14 0.30
N LYS A 272 15.86 -13.25 0.05
CA LYS A 272 16.73 -12.08 -0.22
C LYS A 272 16.33 -11.37 -1.51
N ALA A 273 16.05 -12.10 -2.58
CA ALA A 273 15.57 -11.55 -3.85
C ALA A 273 14.24 -10.81 -3.66
N GLN A 274 13.27 -11.41 -2.94
CA GLN A 274 12.01 -10.75 -2.63
C GLN A 274 12.20 -9.46 -1.84
N LYS A 275 13.08 -9.47 -0.83
CA LYS A 275 13.41 -8.27 -0.05
C LYS A 275 14.01 -7.17 -0.93
N MET A 276 14.97 -7.51 -1.80
CA MET A 276 15.57 -6.55 -2.74
C MET A 276 14.53 -5.99 -3.73
N THR A 277 13.59 -6.81 -4.21
CA THR A 277 12.51 -6.35 -5.09
C THR A 277 11.58 -5.36 -4.37
N ASN A 278 11.24 -5.62 -3.11
CA ASN A 278 10.43 -4.71 -2.31
C ASN A 278 11.17 -3.38 -2.08
N GLU A 279 12.44 -3.43 -1.64
CA GLU A 279 13.28 -2.24 -1.45
C GLU A 279 13.42 -1.42 -2.75
N MET A 280 13.55 -2.08 -3.91
CA MET A 280 13.58 -1.41 -5.21
C MET A 280 12.26 -0.69 -5.53
N ASN A 281 11.11 -1.31 -5.23
CA ASN A 281 9.80 -0.69 -5.42
C ASN A 281 9.61 0.52 -4.50
N ASP A 282 10.01 0.41 -3.23
CA ASP A 282 9.95 1.52 -2.27
C ASP A 282 10.83 2.70 -2.72
N LEU A 283 12.03 2.42 -3.20
CA LEU A 283 12.93 3.45 -3.76
C LEU A 283 12.36 4.10 -5.02
N ARG A 284 11.65 3.37 -5.89
CA ARG A 284 10.96 3.94 -7.06
C ARG A 284 9.85 4.89 -6.63
N MET A 285 9.03 4.50 -5.66
CA MET A 285 7.97 5.35 -5.11
C MET A 285 8.53 6.63 -4.49
N LEU A 286 9.61 6.52 -3.70
CA LEU A 286 10.30 7.68 -3.13
C LEU A 286 10.86 8.61 -4.22
N LEU A 287 11.43 8.05 -5.29
CA LEU A 287 11.95 8.86 -6.40
C LEU A 287 10.82 9.61 -7.13
N GLU A 288 9.68 8.96 -7.37
CA GLU A 288 8.50 9.60 -7.97
C GLU A 288 7.94 10.72 -7.09
N GLU A 289 7.89 10.51 -5.77
CA GLU A 289 7.49 11.55 -4.82
C GLU A 289 8.46 12.74 -4.82
N GLN A 290 9.77 12.49 -4.81
CA GLN A 290 10.77 13.56 -4.90
C GLN A 290 10.68 14.32 -6.22
N ASN A 291 10.48 13.64 -7.34
CA ASN A 291 10.28 14.28 -8.64
C ASN A 291 9.01 15.13 -8.68
N SER A 292 7.91 14.62 -8.12
CA SER A 292 6.65 15.37 -7.94
C SER A 292 6.87 16.65 -7.12
N ARG A 293 7.57 16.53 -5.98
CA ARG A 293 7.92 17.66 -5.12
C ARG A 293 8.80 18.67 -5.83
N ASN A 294 9.81 18.22 -6.57
CA ASN A 294 10.70 19.09 -7.32
C ASN A 294 9.96 19.88 -8.42
N ASN A 295 9.09 19.20 -9.17
CA ASN A 295 8.22 19.84 -10.17
C ASN A 295 7.29 20.91 -9.54
N LEU A 296 6.77 20.66 -8.34
CA LEU A 296 5.97 21.64 -7.61
C LEU A 296 6.79 22.86 -7.18
N LEU A 297 8.02 22.63 -6.70
CA LEU A 297 8.94 23.69 -6.30
C LEU A 297 9.36 24.53 -7.50
N GLU A 298 9.68 23.92 -8.65
CA GLU A 298 9.96 24.67 -9.89
C GLU A 298 8.76 25.53 -10.32
N LYS A 299 7.54 24.99 -10.28
CA LYS A 299 6.33 25.77 -10.60
C LYS A 299 6.15 26.95 -9.65
N ARG A 300 6.42 26.76 -8.35
CA ARG A 300 6.36 27.84 -7.36
C ARG A 300 7.44 28.88 -7.61
N GLN A 301 8.67 28.46 -7.94
CA GLN A 301 9.78 29.36 -8.25
C GLN A 301 9.45 30.22 -9.47
N ARG A 302 8.98 29.62 -10.57
CA ARG A 302 8.58 30.36 -11.78
C ARG A 302 7.47 31.39 -11.50
N LYS A 303 6.49 31.04 -10.65
CA LYS A 303 5.44 31.98 -10.23
C LYS A 303 6.01 33.12 -9.41
N PHE A 304 6.84 32.82 -8.41
CA PHE A 304 7.50 33.83 -7.60
C PHE A 304 8.33 34.79 -8.45
N ASP A 305 9.14 34.26 -9.38
CA ASP A 305 9.94 35.07 -10.29
C ASP A 305 9.06 35.97 -11.18
N SER A 306 7.92 35.46 -11.66
CA SER A 306 6.96 36.24 -12.45
C SER A 306 6.28 37.36 -11.64
N GLU A 307 5.94 37.10 -10.37
CA GLU A 307 5.35 38.09 -9.46
C GLU A 307 6.38 39.17 -9.09
N CYS A 308 7.64 38.79 -8.83
CA CYS A 308 8.73 39.71 -8.61
C CYS A 308 8.96 40.62 -9.82
N GLN A 309 8.95 40.06 -11.03
CA GLN A 309 9.10 40.85 -12.25
C GLN A 309 7.94 41.84 -12.43
N ALA A 310 6.70 41.40 -12.22
CA ALA A 310 5.52 42.25 -12.31
C ALA A 310 5.54 43.41 -11.29
N LEU A 311 5.95 43.13 -10.04
CA LEU A 311 6.12 44.15 -9.01
C LEU A 311 7.23 45.15 -9.37
N GLN A 312 8.34 44.67 -9.94
CA GLN A 312 9.45 45.52 -10.37
C GLN A 312 9.03 46.44 -11.53
N ASP A 313 8.26 45.92 -12.48
CA ASP A 313 7.71 46.71 -13.59
C ASP A 313 6.68 47.74 -13.10
N SER A 314 5.80 47.37 -12.17
CA SER A 314 4.86 48.28 -11.53
C SER A 314 5.57 49.41 -10.78
N ALA A 315 6.60 49.09 -9.98
CA ALA A 315 7.42 50.10 -9.30
C ALA A 315 8.12 51.05 -10.28
N ARG A 316 8.57 50.54 -11.43
CA ARG A 316 9.17 51.37 -12.49
C ARG A 316 8.15 52.32 -13.11
N GLN A 317 6.92 51.86 -13.36
CA GLN A 317 5.83 52.69 -13.86
C GLN A 317 5.44 53.78 -12.86
N GLU A 318 5.29 53.42 -11.57
CA GLU A 318 5.00 54.35 -10.47
C GLU A 318 6.06 55.46 -10.40
N LYS A 319 7.35 55.09 -10.49
CA LYS A 319 8.45 56.07 -10.51
C LYS A 319 8.34 57.02 -11.70
N GLN A 320 8.06 56.50 -12.90
CA GLN A 320 7.88 57.34 -14.10
C GLN A 320 6.67 58.27 -13.97
N ALA A 321 5.56 57.79 -13.42
CA ALA A 321 4.37 58.59 -13.17
C ALA A 321 4.66 59.71 -12.15
N LYS A 322 5.37 59.41 -11.06
CA LYS A 322 5.80 60.40 -10.07
C LYS A 322 6.71 61.46 -10.69
N GLU A 323 7.66 61.09 -11.54
CA GLU A 323 8.52 62.05 -12.24
C GLU A 323 7.72 62.94 -13.20
N ARG A 324 6.69 62.41 -13.88
CA ARG A 324 5.78 63.22 -14.72
C ARG A 324 4.99 64.22 -13.87
N LEU A 325 4.34 63.76 -12.80
CA LEU A 325 3.58 64.62 -11.89
C LEU A 325 4.45 65.69 -11.23
N THR A 326 5.71 65.37 -10.93
CA THR A 326 6.65 66.34 -10.36
C THR A 326 6.94 67.46 -11.38
N ARG A 327 7.17 67.10 -12.66
CA ARG A 327 7.35 68.09 -13.74
C ARG A 327 6.10 68.95 -13.95
N GLU A 328 4.91 68.35 -13.98
CA GLU A 328 3.64 69.08 -14.10
C GLU A 328 3.45 70.05 -12.93
N LYS A 329 3.74 69.62 -11.69
CA LYS A 329 3.70 70.47 -10.51
C LYS A 329 4.68 71.65 -10.63
N ASP A 330 5.89 71.43 -11.13
CA ASP A 330 6.88 72.50 -11.31
C ASP A 330 6.43 73.51 -12.39
N VAL A 331 5.78 73.05 -13.46
CA VAL A 331 5.15 73.92 -14.48
C VAL A 331 4.02 74.76 -13.86
N LEU A 332 3.12 74.14 -13.10
CA LEU A 332 2.02 74.85 -12.43
C LEU A 332 2.53 75.90 -11.42
N ILE A 333 3.63 75.61 -10.72
CA ILE A 333 4.27 76.58 -9.82
C ILE A 333 4.79 77.79 -10.61
N ALA A 334 5.41 77.56 -11.77
CA ALA A 334 5.90 78.64 -12.62
C ALA A 334 4.75 79.50 -13.21
N GLU A 335 3.67 78.85 -13.68
CA GLU A 335 2.45 79.53 -14.13
C GLU A 335 1.82 80.36 -13.01
N LYS A 336 1.71 79.80 -11.81
CA LYS A 336 1.22 80.52 -10.62
C LYS A 336 2.04 81.78 -10.36
N PHE A 337 3.37 81.68 -10.37
CA PHE A 337 4.25 82.83 -10.13
C PHE A 337 4.07 83.91 -11.20
N THR A 338 3.85 83.49 -12.45
CA THR A 338 3.56 84.40 -13.57
C THR A 338 2.24 85.14 -13.37
N ILE A 339 1.18 84.43 -12.95
CA ILE A 339 -0.13 85.03 -12.66
C ILE A 339 -0.02 85.99 -11.47
N GLU A 340 0.64 85.60 -10.38
CA GLU A 340 0.86 86.47 -9.21
C GLU A 340 1.58 87.78 -9.59
N GLN A 341 2.57 87.70 -10.48
CA GLN A 341 3.25 88.88 -11.04
C GLN A 341 2.27 89.76 -11.84
N THR A 342 1.54 89.18 -12.79
CA THR A 342 0.57 89.95 -13.61
C THR A 342 -0.53 90.59 -12.77
N LEU A 343 -1.00 89.90 -11.71
CA LEU A 343 -1.97 90.43 -10.77
C LEU A 343 -1.41 91.63 -10.00
N SER A 344 -0.14 91.57 -9.60
CA SER A 344 0.55 92.69 -8.95
C SER A 344 0.65 93.89 -9.89
N ASP A 345 0.99 93.66 -11.16
CA ASP A 345 1.11 94.72 -12.16
C ASP A 345 -0.25 95.39 -12.42
N VAL A 346 -1.32 94.60 -12.55
CA VAL A 346 -2.70 95.11 -12.72
C VAL A 346 -3.18 95.87 -11.50
N ARG A 347 -2.86 95.43 -10.28
CA ARG A 347 -3.17 96.17 -9.04
C ARG A 347 -2.49 97.53 -9.01
N LEU A 348 -1.23 97.61 -9.40
CA LEU A 348 -0.51 98.88 -9.49
C LEU A 348 -1.12 99.80 -10.55
N GLU A 349 -1.49 99.27 -11.72
CA GLU A 349 -2.22 100.05 -12.73
C GLU A 349 -3.56 100.55 -12.21
N LEU A 350 -4.30 99.74 -11.45
CA LEU A 350 -5.57 100.13 -10.85
C LEU A 350 -5.39 101.27 -9.86
N GLU A 351 -4.43 101.17 -8.93
CA GLU A 351 -4.11 102.24 -7.97
C GLU A 351 -3.79 103.56 -8.70
N LEU A 352 -2.95 103.50 -9.75
CA LEU A 352 -2.63 104.68 -10.58
C LEU A 352 -3.86 105.27 -11.29
N LYS A 353 -4.82 104.42 -11.70
CA LYS A 353 -6.06 104.87 -12.33
C LYS A 353 -7.03 105.47 -11.31
N GLU A 354 -7.12 104.92 -10.11
CA GLU A 354 -7.93 105.44 -9.00
C GLU A 354 -7.43 106.81 -8.55
N GLU A 355 -6.11 107.01 -8.44
CA GLU A 355 -5.52 108.32 -8.15
C GLU A 355 -5.88 109.36 -9.22
N LYS A 356 -5.76 108.99 -10.50
CA LYS A 356 -6.17 109.85 -11.64
C LYS A 356 -7.66 110.16 -11.61
N TYR A 357 -8.50 109.16 -11.31
CA TYR A 357 -9.93 109.33 -11.19
C TYR A 357 -10.28 110.28 -10.04
N SER A 358 -9.65 110.13 -8.87
CA SER A 358 -9.82 111.03 -7.74
C SER A 358 -9.38 112.47 -8.06
N ALA A 359 -8.32 112.66 -8.83
CA ALA A 359 -7.89 113.97 -9.30
C ALA A 359 -8.93 114.61 -10.24
N LEU A 360 -9.35 113.87 -11.26
CA LEU A 360 -10.39 114.31 -12.21
C LEU A 360 -11.73 114.57 -11.53
N GLN A 361 -12.07 113.81 -10.48
CA GLN A 361 -13.31 114.00 -9.75
C GLN A 361 -13.27 115.28 -8.88
N ARG A 362 -12.12 115.65 -8.31
CA ARG A 362 -11.95 116.98 -7.70
C ARG A 362 -12.10 118.09 -8.74
N GLU A 363 -11.49 117.95 -9.91
CA GLU A 363 -11.66 118.91 -11.01
C GLU A 363 -13.13 119.00 -11.47
N LEU A 364 -13.86 117.88 -11.49
CA LEU A 364 -15.28 117.85 -11.84
C LEU A 364 -16.14 118.50 -10.75
N GLU A 365 -15.84 118.28 -9.46
CA GLU A 365 -16.50 118.92 -8.32
C GLU A 365 -16.27 120.44 -8.30
N GLU A 366 -15.09 120.90 -8.73
CA GLU A 366 -14.79 122.33 -8.95
C GLU A 366 -15.58 122.90 -10.14
N MET A 367 -15.89 122.09 -11.15
CA MET A 367 -16.62 122.49 -12.36
C MET A 367 -18.16 122.36 -12.23
N THR A 368 -18.69 121.75 -11.16
CA THR A 368 -20.13 121.50 -10.97
C THR A 368 -20.84 122.52 -10.07
N PHE A 369 -20.32 123.76 -10.00
CA PHE A 369 -21.10 124.88 -9.47
C PHE A 369 -21.90 125.55 -10.60
N GLY A 370 -23.05 125.00 -10.97
CA GLY A 370 -23.86 125.60 -12.04
C GLY A 370 -25.13 124.90 -12.50
N GLY A 371 -26.15 124.83 -11.64
CA GLY A 371 -27.53 125.10 -12.07
C GLY A 371 -28.44 123.91 -12.44
N GLY A 372 -29.36 123.58 -11.52
CA GLY A 372 -30.81 123.82 -11.68
C GLY A 372 -31.65 122.94 -12.61
N THR A 373 -31.06 122.23 -13.59
CA THR A 373 -31.74 121.23 -14.43
C THR A 373 -30.92 119.94 -14.56
N GLU A 374 -30.06 119.70 -13.57
CA GLU A 374 -29.08 118.61 -13.55
C GLU A 374 -29.58 117.34 -12.89
N GLU A 375 -30.59 117.40 -12.03
CA GLU A 375 -30.94 116.29 -11.13
C GLU A 375 -31.59 115.10 -11.86
N GLU A 376 -32.43 115.35 -12.87
CA GLU A 376 -33.01 114.31 -13.74
C GLU A 376 -31.99 113.74 -14.74
N ILE A 377 -31.11 114.58 -15.31
CA ILE A 377 -30.02 114.12 -16.18
C ILE A 377 -28.98 113.33 -15.37
N ALA A 378 -28.71 113.73 -14.13
CA ALA A 378 -27.82 113.03 -13.21
C ALA A 378 -28.43 111.70 -12.76
N GLN A 379 -29.74 111.65 -12.49
CA GLN A 379 -30.43 110.38 -12.22
C GLN A 379 -30.39 109.43 -13.42
N LEU A 380 -30.67 109.91 -14.64
CA LEU A 380 -30.56 109.09 -15.86
C LEU A 380 -29.12 108.65 -16.14
N LYS A 381 -28.11 109.50 -15.88
CA LYS A 381 -26.70 109.12 -15.98
C LYS A 381 -26.30 108.08 -14.92
N ARG A 382 -26.78 108.21 -13.68
CA ARG A 382 -26.56 107.20 -12.63
C ARG A 382 -27.21 105.87 -12.99
N GLN A 383 -28.46 105.89 -13.45
CA GLN A 383 -29.15 104.68 -13.91
C GLN A 383 -28.43 104.04 -15.10
N LYS A 384 -27.94 104.84 -16.05
CA LYS A 384 -27.12 104.33 -17.15
C LYS A 384 -25.82 103.69 -16.65
N MET A 385 -25.08 104.35 -15.75
CA MET A 385 -23.85 103.80 -15.16
C MET A 385 -24.11 102.51 -14.38
N GLU A 386 -25.23 102.43 -13.65
CA GLU A 386 -25.60 101.25 -12.88
C GLU A 386 -26.03 100.08 -13.77
N LEU A 387 -26.69 100.38 -14.90
CA LEU A 387 -26.96 99.40 -15.95
C LEU A 387 -25.68 98.94 -16.67
N ASP A 388 -24.76 99.85 -17.00
CA ASP A 388 -23.45 99.49 -17.59
C ASP A 388 -22.61 98.64 -16.63
N ARG A 389 -22.66 98.93 -15.32
CA ARG A 389 -22.01 98.12 -14.27
C ARG A 389 -22.62 96.72 -14.21
N ARG A 390 -23.95 96.62 -14.23
CA ARG A 390 -24.65 95.32 -14.28
C ARG A 390 -24.34 94.52 -15.54
N CYS A 391 -24.25 95.18 -16.71
CA CYS A 391 -23.86 94.51 -17.95
C CYS A 391 -22.45 93.94 -17.84
N LYS A 392 -21.49 94.69 -17.28
CA LYS A 392 -20.13 94.20 -17.05
C LYS A 392 -20.07 93.05 -16.05
N GLU A 393 -20.79 93.14 -14.93
CA GLU A 393 -20.90 92.04 -13.96
C GLU A 393 -21.46 90.77 -14.63
N GLN A 394 -22.45 90.91 -15.52
CA GLN A 394 -22.99 89.78 -16.29
C GLN A 394 -22.02 89.25 -17.35
N GLU A 395 -21.21 90.11 -17.98
CA GLU A 395 -20.13 89.68 -18.90
C GLU A 395 -19.05 88.91 -18.15
N GLU A 396 -18.63 89.38 -16.96
CA GLU A 396 -17.66 88.68 -16.10
C GLU A 396 -18.21 87.33 -15.61
N GLU A 397 -19.48 87.26 -15.18
CA GLU A 397 -20.14 85.99 -14.81
C GLU A 397 -20.21 85.01 -16.00
N LEU A 398 -20.45 85.52 -17.22
CA LEU A 398 -20.46 84.70 -18.44
C LEU A 398 -19.07 84.16 -18.77
N ASP A 399 -18.02 84.96 -18.61
CA ASP A 399 -16.63 84.54 -18.83
C ASP A 399 -16.18 83.50 -17.78
N GLU A 400 -16.55 83.68 -16.51
CA GLU A 400 -16.30 82.69 -15.45
C GLU A 400 -17.02 81.36 -15.75
N MET A 401 -18.28 81.42 -16.18
CA MET A 401 -19.06 80.25 -16.58
C MET A 401 -18.44 79.56 -17.81
N ALA A 402 -17.96 80.32 -18.79
CA ALA A 402 -17.25 79.79 -19.96
C ALA A 402 -15.94 79.08 -19.55
N GLY A 403 -15.18 79.64 -18.61
CA GLY A 403 -14.00 79.00 -18.05
C GLY A 403 -14.30 77.71 -17.29
N GLN A 404 -15.38 77.68 -16.49
CA GLN A 404 -15.85 76.46 -15.83
C GLN A 404 -16.28 75.39 -16.84
N ILE A 405 -16.96 75.77 -17.92
CA ILE A 405 -17.34 74.84 -18.99
C ILE A 405 -16.11 74.22 -19.64
N GLN A 406 -15.07 75.01 -19.97
CA GLN A 406 -13.82 74.49 -20.52
C GLN A 406 -13.11 73.50 -19.60
N LEU A 407 -13.06 73.78 -18.30
CA LEU A 407 -12.49 72.87 -17.30
C LEU A 407 -13.26 71.55 -17.22
N LEU A 408 -14.59 71.61 -17.26
CA LEU A 408 -15.46 70.44 -17.26
C LEU A 408 -15.32 69.63 -18.56
N GLU A 409 -15.16 70.28 -19.71
CA GLU A 409 -14.90 69.61 -20.99
C GLU A 409 -13.54 68.89 -20.99
N GLN A 410 -12.48 69.51 -20.47
CA GLN A 410 -11.19 68.85 -20.32
C GLN A 410 -11.24 67.66 -19.36
N ALA A 411 -11.96 67.79 -18.23
CA ALA A 411 -12.14 66.70 -17.28
C ALA A 411 -12.92 65.53 -17.91
N LYS A 412 -13.98 65.83 -18.67
CA LYS A 412 -14.74 64.85 -19.45
C LYS A 412 -13.83 64.11 -20.44
N LEU A 413 -12.99 64.84 -21.18
CA LEU A 413 -12.09 64.26 -22.18
C LEU A 413 -11.07 63.29 -21.54
N ARG A 414 -10.53 63.65 -20.38
CA ARG A 414 -9.65 62.76 -19.59
C ARG A 414 -10.37 61.49 -19.13
N LEU A 415 -11.62 61.61 -18.67
CA LEU A 415 -12.44 60.47 -18.28
C LEU A 415 -12.76 59.56 -19.47
N GLU A 416 -13.10 60.14 -20.63
CA GLU A 416 -13.36 59.39 -21.86
C GLU A 416 -12.12 58.61 -22.33
N MET A 417 -10.94 59.23 -22.30
CA MET A 417 -9.67 58.55 -22.61
C MET A 417 -9.36 57.42 -21.62
N SER A 418 -9.59 57.64 -20.32
CA SER A 418 -9.40 56.62 -19.28
C SER A 418 -10.36 55.44 -19.48
N LEU A 419 -11.62 55.71 -19.79
CA LEU A 419 -12.64 54.70 -20.12
C LEU A 419 -12.24 53.87 -21.34
N GLU A 420 -11.73 54.50 -22.39
CA GLU A 420 -11.32 53.78 -23.59
C GLU A 420 -10.07 52.92 -23.35
N THR A 421 -9.16 53.38 -22.48
CA THR A 421 -8.00 52.59 -22.05
C THR A 421 -8.45 51.37 -21.24
N MET A 422 -9.34 51.56 -20.26
CA MET A 422 -9.93 50.48 -19.46
C MET A 422 -10.66 49.45 -20.34
N ARG A 423 -11.40 49.90 -21.36
CA ARG A 423 -12.06 49.01 -22.34
C ARG A 423 -11.05 48.20 -23.15
N LYS A 424 -9.95 48.82 -23.58
CA LYS A 424 -8.88 48.14 -24.31
C LYS A 424 -8.21 47.07 -23.44
N ASP A 425 -7.93 47.39 -22.18
CA ASP A 425 -7.31 46.46 -21.24
C ASP A 425 -8.25 45.29 -20.92
N ALA A 426 -9.54 45.56 -20.68
CA ALA A 426 -10.54 44.53 -20.46
C ALA A 426 -10.69 43.59 -21.68
N ARG A 427 -10.64 44.11 -22.92
CA ARG A 427 -10.63 43.28 -24.14
C ARG A 427 -9.39 42.41 -24.23
N LYS A 428 -8.22 42.95 -23.85
CA LYS A 428 -6.96 42.20 -23.86
C LYS A 428 -6.95 41.09 -22.80
N GLU A 429 -7.44 41.37 -21.60
CA GLU A 429 -7.56 40.39 -20.53
C GLU A 429 -8.58 39.28 -20.89
N ALA A 430 -9.70 39.64 -21.52
CA ALA A 430 -10.66 38.66 -22.04
C ALA A 430 -10.01 37.76 -23.09
N GLN A 431 -9.27 38.31 -24.05
CA GLN A 431 -8.55 37.51 -25.04
C GLN A 431 -7.52 36.57 -24.39
N GLN A 432 -6.75 37.06 -23.42
CA GLN A 432 -5.78 36.22 -22.69
C GLN A 432 -6.46 35.08 -21.93
N ARG A 433 -7.62 35.34 -21.30
CA ARG A 433 -8.42 34.30 -20.64
C ARG A 433 -8.88 33.24 -21.64
N ASP A 434 -9.32 33.64 -22.82
CA ASP A 434 -9.76 32.72 -23.87
C ASP A 434 -8.59 31.87 -24.39
N ASP A 435 -7.42 32.48 -24.63
CA ASP A 435 -6.20 31.78 -25.04
C ASP A 435 -5.75 30.76 -23.96
N GLU A 436 -5.77 31.13 -22.67
CA GLU A 436 -5.48 30.22 -21.54
C GLU A 436 -6.47 29.05 -21.49
N LEU A 437 -7.77 29.32 -21.72
CA LEU A 437 -8.80 28.27 -21.75
C LEU A 437 -8.59 27.31 -22.93
N GLU A 438 -8.19 27.80 -24.10
CA GLU A 438 -7.84 26.96 -25.24
C GLU A 438 -6.60 26.09 -24.95
N GLU A 439 -5.58 26.62 -24.29
CA GLU A 439 -4.40 25.86 -23.89
C GLU A 439 -4.75 24.74 -22.89
N VAL A 440 -5.59 25.04 -21.90
CA VAL A 440 -6.10 24.04 -20.94
C VAL A 440 -6.94 22.97 -21.63
N ARG A 441 -7.80 23.35 -22.59
CA ARG A 441 -8.57 22.37 -23.37
C ARG A 441 -7.66 21.50 -24.23
N GLY A 442 -6.66 22.09 -24.88
CA GLY A 442 -5.68 21.38 -25.70
C GLY A 442 -4.83 20.40 -24.89
N SER A 443 -4.35 20.81 -23.72
CA SER A 443 -3.59 19.92 -22.81
C SER A 443 -4.46 18.80 -22.24
N SER A 444 -5.71 19.09 -21.86
CA SER A 444 -6.68 18.09 -21.41
C SER A 444 -6.98 17.07 -22.51
N TYR A 445 -7.16 17.52 -23.75
CA TYR A 445 -7.38 16.63 -24.90
C TYR A 445 -6.17 15.72 -25.17
N LYS A 446 -4.94 16.25 -25.08
CA LYS A 446 -3.71 15.44 -25.18
C LYS A 446 -3.63 14.39 -24.06
N LYS A 447 -4.00 14.76 -22.83
CA LYS A 447 -4.07 13.82 -21.69
C LYS A 447 -5.07 12.70 -21.95
N ILE A 448 -6.27 13.03 -22.45
CA ILE A 448 -7.30 12.05 -22.81
C ILE A 448 -6.76 11.07 -23.84
N LYS A 449 -6.17 11.55 -24.95
CA LYS A 449 -5.56 10.69 -25.97
C LYS A 449 -4.47 9.76 -25.43
N SER A 450 -3.64 10.26 -24.51
CA SER A 450 -2.61 9.44 -23.87
C SER A 450 -3.21 8.33 -23.02
N LEU A 451 -4.29 8.62 -22.29
CA LEU A 451 -5.00 7.62 -21.47
C LEU A 451 -5.75 6.61 -22.35
N GLU A 452 -6.33 7.05 -23.46
CA GLU A 452 -6.95 6.16 -24.45
C GLU A 452 -5.92 5.17 -25.03
N CYS A 453 -4.74 5.65 -25.43
CA CYS A 453 -3.66 4.79 -25.93
C CYS A 453 -3.15 3.80 -24.86
N GLN A 454 -3.04 4.23 -23.60
CA GLN A 454 -2.69 3.32 -22.49
C GLN A 454 -3.77 2.26 -22.27
N LEU A 455 -5.04 2.64 -22.33
CA LEU A 455 -6.16 1.69 -22.19
C LEU A 455 -6.14 0.64 -23.31
N GLU A 456 -5.86 1.06 -24.55
CA GLU A 456 -5.70 0.15 -25.69
C GLU A 456 -4.54 -0.83 -25.49
N GLN A 457 -3.37 -0.35 -25.03
CA GLN A 457 -2.20 -1.20 -24.71
C GLN A 457 -2.53 -2.23 -23.63
N GLU A 458 -3.13 -1.79 -22.51
CA GLU A 458 -3.52 -2.68 -21.41
C GLU A 458 -4.55 -3.74 -21.88
N HIS A 459 -5.46 -3.36 -22.78
CA HIS A 459 -6.42 -4.31 -23.36
C HIS A 459 -5.71 -5.35 -24.25
N GLU A 460 -4.74 -4.94 -25.06
CA GLU A 460 -3.92 -5.84 -25.88
C GLU A 460 -3.10 -6.80 -25.01
N GLU A 461 -2.41 -6.29 -23.98
CA GLU A 461 -1.62 -7.10 -23.04
C GLU A 461 -2.49 -8.11 -22.29
N ARG A 462 -3.64 -7.67 -21.75
CA ARG A 462 -4.61 -8.57 -21.12
C ARG A 462 -5.06 -9.67 -22.07
N THR A 463 -5.29 -9.34 -23.34
CA THR A 463 -5.71 -10.33 -24.34
C THR A 463 -4.60 -11.35 -24.60
N LEU A 464 -3.34 -10.90 -24.64
CA LEU A 464 -2.17 -11.76 -24.80
C LEU A 464 -2.04 -12.72 -23.61
N LEU A 465 -2.10 -12.20 -22.38
CA LEU A 465 -2.03 -12.99 -21.15
C LEU A 465 -3.15 -14.02 -21.04
N LEU A 466 -4.36 -13.69 -21.49
CA LEU A 466 -5.47 -14.65 -21.53
C LEU A 466 -5.21 -15.79 -22.51
N ARG A 467 -4.60 -15.51 -23.67
CA ARG A 467 -4.20 -16.56 -24.63
C ARG A 467 -3.12 -17.46 -24.04
N GLU A 468 -2.08 -16.88 -23.43
CA GLU A 468 -1.02 -17.62 -22.77
C GLU A 468 -1.55 -18.48 -21.62
N LYS A 469 -2.47 -17.94 -20.81
CA LYS A 469 -3.16 -18.69 -19.76
C LYS A 469 -3.88 -19.91 -20.33
N HIS A 470 -4.66 -19.74 -21.40
CA HIS A 470 -5.36 -20.86 -22.04
C HIS A 470 -4.42 -21.88 -22.68
N ASP A 471 -3.27 -21.46 -23.20
CA ASP A 471 -2.24 -22.38 -23.70
C ASP A 471 -1.59 -23.18 -22.56
N LEU A 472 -1.32 -22.53 -21.42
CA LEU A 472 -0.79 -23.19 -20.22
C LEU A 472 -1.80 -24.15 -19.59
N GLU A 473 -3.07 -23.75 -19.49
CA GLU A 473 -4.17 -24.64 -19.05
C GLU A 473 -4.28 -25.87 -19.95
N ARG A 474 -4.19 -25.70 -21.28
CA ARG A 474 -4.18 -26.83 -22.22
C ARG A 474 -2.96 -27.74 -22.01
N ARG A 475 -1.77 -27.18 -21.79
CA ARG A 475 -0.56 -27.98 -21.52
C ARG A 475 -0.67 -28.74 -20.20
N LEU A 476 -1.23 -28.11 -19.17
CA LEU A 476 -1.47 -28.75 -17.88
C LEU A 476 -2.42 -29.94 -18.01
N ASN A 477 -3.56 -29.75 -18.67
CA ASN A 477 -4.53 -30.83 -18.92
C ASN A 477 -3.89 -31.99 -19.70
N ASN A 478 -3.08 -31.69 -20.72
CA ASN A 478 -2.37 -32.73 -21.48
C ASN A 478 -1.38 -33.52 -20.60
N LEU A 479 -0.67 -32.86 -19.68
CA LEU A 479 0.24 -33.52 -18.74
C LEU A 479 -0.52 -34.36 -17.71
N GLU A 480 -1.64 -33.86 -17.20
CA GLU A 480 -2.52 -34.62 -16.30
C GLU A 480 -3.08 -35.87 -16.98
N ASP A 481 -3.50 -35.76 -18.24
CA ASP A 481 -3.95 -36.92 -19.03
C ASP A 481 -2.82 -37.92 -19.29
N GLN A 482 -1.60 -37.45 -19.60
CA GLN A 482 -0.42 -38.30 -19.76
C GLN A 482 -0.10 -39.06 -18.47
N ASP A 483 -0.02 -38.36 -17.34
CA ASP A 483 0.23 -38.94 -16.02
C ASP A 483 -0.85 -39.96 -15.62
N ARG A 484 -2.12 -39.69 -15.98
CA ARG A 484 -3.22 -40.65 -15.79
C ARG A 484 -3.06 -41.91 -16.63
N VAL A 485 -2.62 -41.78 -17.89
CA VAL A 485 -2.34 -42.92 -18.78
C VAL A 485 -1.15 -43.72 -18.28
N GLU A 486 -0.09 -43.06 -17.84
CA GLU A 486 1.10 -43.71 -17.26
C GLU A 486 0.75 -44.52 -16.00
N ARG A 487 0.00 -43.93 -15.06
CA ARG A 487 -0.48 -44.66 -13.87
C ARG A 487 -1.34 -45.86 -14.24
N ALA A 488 -2.26 -45.72 -15.21
CA ALA A 488 -3.08 -46.84 -15.66
C ALA A 488 -2.23 -47.97 -16.28
N ALA A 489 -1.17 -47.62 -17.02
CA ALA A 489 -0.24 -48.58 -17.60
C ALA A 489 0.60 -49.29 -16.50
N GLU A 490 1.09 -48.55 -15.50
CA GLU A 490 1.80 -49.10 -14.34
C GLU A 490 0.90 -50.04 -13.52
N GLU A 491 -0.35 -49.65 -13.26
CA GLU A 491 -1.32 -50.50 -12.57
C GLU A 491 -1.60 -51.79 -13.35
N ALA A 492 -1.79 -51.69 -14.67
CA ALA A 492 -1.99 -52.86 -15.52
C ALA A 492 -0.76 -53.79 -15.51
N ALA A 493 0.45 -53.24 -15.56
CA ALA A 493 1.69 -54.00 -15.46
C ALA A 493 1.83 -54.68 -14.09
N SER A 494 1.52 -53.97 -13.00
CA SER A 494 1.50 -54.49 -11.63
C SER A 494 0.47 -55.62 -11.47
N GLN A 495 -0.73 -55.46 -12.02
CA GLN A 495 -1.74 -56.52 -12.03
C GLN A 495 -1.30 -57.75 -12.82
N LYS A 496 -0.64 -57.57 -13.97
CA LYS A 496 -0.07 -58.67 -14.75
C LYS A 496 0.98 -59.42 -13.96
N LEU A 497 1.94 -58.71 -13.35
CA LEU A 497 2.96 -59.30 -12.47
C LEU A 497 2.34 -60.06 -11.30
N LYS A 498 1.28 -59.53 -10.66
CA LYS A 498 0.53 -60.22 -9.60
C LYS A 498 -0.13 -61.51 -10.10
N ARG A 499 -0.72 -61.50 -11.30
CA ARG A 499 -1.33 -62.71 -11.92
C ARG A 499 -0.26 -63.75 -12.22
N ASP A 500 0.86 -63.33 -12.81
CA ASP A 500 1.96 -64.24 -13.15
C ASP A 500 2.61 -64.80 -11.88
N LEU A 501 2.80 -64.00 -10.84
CA LEU A 501 3.24 -64.46 -9.52
C LEU A 501 2.29 -65.53 -8.94
N ARG A 502 0.97 -65.35 -9.06
CA ARG A 502 -0.01 -66.36 -8.61
C ARG A 502 0.11 -67.65 -9.41
N LYS A 503 0.26 -67.56 -10.74
CA LYS A 503 0.49 -68.73 -11.61
C LYS A 503 1.78 -69.46 -11.23
N TYR A 504 2.90 -68.74 -11.06
CA TYR A 504 4.17 -69.34 -10.67
C TYR A 504 4.11 -69.97 -9.27
N LYS A 505 3.41 -69.34 -8.32
CA LYS A 505 3.18 -69.94 -7.00
C LYS A 505 2.34 -71.23 -7.08
N ALA A 506 1.33 -71.28 -7.95
CA ALA A 506 0.54 -72.48 -8.17
C ALA A 506 1.38 -73.60 -8.81
N LEU A 507 2.13 -73.28 -9.87
CA LEU A 507 3.07 -74.22 -10.50
C LEU A 507 4.13 -74.74 -9.53
N LEU A 508 4.64 -73.88 -8.65
CA LEU A 508 5.59 -74.27 -7.60
C LEU A 508 4.95 -75.24 -6.61
N ARG A 509 3.70 -75.00 -6.17
CA ARG A 509 2.97 -75.92 -5.30
C ARG A 509 2.66 -77.25 -5.99
N ASP A 510 2.32 -77.24 -7.27
CA ASP A 510 2.08 -78.46 -8.05
C ASP A 510 3.37 -79.26 -8.20
N ALA A 511 4.50 -78.60 -8.51
CA ALA A 511 5.81 -79.23 -8.57
C ALA A 511 6.23 -79.81 -7.20
N GLN A 512 5.99 -79.08 -6.10
CA GLN A 512 6.21 -79.57 -4.74
C GLN A 512 5.32 -80.77 -4.42
N SER A 513 4.03 -80.75 -4.82
CA SER A 513 3.09 -81.84 -4.61
C SER A 513 3.44 -83.08 -5.46
N GLN A 514 3.93 -82.89 -6.69
CA GLN A 514 4.46 -83.98 -7.51
C GLN A 514 5.74 -84.56 -6.91
N LEU A 515 6.62 -83.72 -6.35
CA LEU A 515 7.81 -84.17 -5.65
C LEU A 515 7.47 -84.96 -4.38
N GLU A 516 6.44 -84.53 -3.63
CA GLU A 516 5.92 -85.29 -2.49
C GLU A 516 5.25 -86.59 -2.91
N ARG A 517 4.46 -86.61 -4.00
CA ARG A 517 3.89 -87.84 -4.57
C ARG A 517 4.97 -88.81 -5.05
N ALA A 518 6.04 -88.31 -5.67
CA ALA A 518 7.19 -89.13 -6.06
C ALA A 518 7.94 -89.69 -4.82
N LYS A 519 8.01 -88.94 -3.72
CA LYS A 519 8.56 -89.42 -2.44
C LYS A 519 7.62 -90.38 -1.70
N SER A 520 6.30 -90.25 -1.88
CA SER A 520 5.27 -91.08 -1.24
C SER A 520 4.87 -92.30 -2.09
N ASP A 521 5.50 -92.52 -3.24
CA ASP A 521 5.07 -93.52 -4.21
C ASP A 521 5.11 -94.94 -3.62
N SER A 522 3.94 -95.43 -3.24
CA SER A 522 3.71 -96.76 -2.70
C SER A 522 3.82 -97.83 -3.79
N ALA A 523 3.73 -97.46 -5.07
CA ALA A 523 3.90 -98.39 -6.19
C ALA A 523 5.35 -98.89 -6.29
N GLY A 524 6.34 -98.00 -6.08
CA GLY A 524 7.75 -98.40 -5.98
C GLY A 524 8.02 -99.36 -4.82
N LYS A 525 7.42 -99.11 -3.65
CA LYS A 525 7.53 -100.02 -2.48
C LYS A 525 6.80 -101.35 -2.68
N ALA A 526 5.68 -101.37 -3.39
CA ALA A 526 4.93 -102.58 -3.71
C ALA A 526 5.64 -103.44 -4.77
N LEU A 527 6.20 -102.81 -5.81
CA LEU A 527 6.97 -103.48 -6.86
C LEU A 527 8.27 -104.09 -6.28
N ILE A 528 8.94 -103.40 -5.36
CA ILE A 528 10.11 -103.93 -4.64
C ILE A 528 9.74 -105.14 -3.78
N ARG A 529 8.56 -105.16 -3.13
CA ARG A 529 8.05 -106.34 -2.40
C ARG A 529 7.72 -107.49 -3.34
N GLN A 530 7.10 -107.21 -4.48
CA GLN A 530 6.73 -108.23 -5.46
C GLN A 530 7.97 -108.86 -6.11
N LEU A 531 8.99 -108.06 -6.44
CA LEU A 531 10.27 -108.56 -6.94
C LEU A 531 11.05 -109.37 -5.89
N ARG A 532 10.93 -109.04 -4.60
CA ARG A 532 11.49 -109.87 -3.51
C ARG A 532 10.81 -111.22 -3.39
N ASN A 533 9.48 -111.26 -3.44
CA ASN A 533 8.73 -112.52 -3.39
C ASN A 533 9.03 -113.41 -4.61
N GLN A 534 9.13 -112.82 -5.81
CA GLN A 534 9.52 -113.56 -7.02
C GLN A 534 10.95 -114.10 -6.93
N LEU A 535 11.86 -113.42 -6.23
CA LEU A 535 13.21 -113.90 -5.99
C LEU A 535 13.22 -115.08 -5.00
N GLU A 536 12.45 -115.01 -3.91
CA GLU A 536 12.30 -116.12 -2.96
C GLU A 536 11.66 -117.35 -3.61
N ASP A 537 10.63 -117.17 -4.45
CA ASP A 537 10.00 -118.27 -5.19
C ASP A 537 10.97 -118.91 -6.20
N ALA A 538 11.77 -118.09 -6.89
CA ALA A 538 12.80 -118.58 -7.81
C ALA A 538 13.94 -119.33 -7.08
N GLU A 539 14.33 -118.87 -5.90
CA GLU A 539 15.31 -119.55 -5.04
C GLU A 539 14.78 -120.88 -4.49
N SER A 540 13.50 -120.93 -4.09
CA SER A 540 12.81 -122.15 -3.68
C SER A 540 12.70 -123.16 -4.83
N ALA A 541 12.30 -122.72 -6.03
CA ALA A 541 12.24 -123.55 -7.22
C ALA A 541 13.62 -124.08 -7.62
N ARG A 542 14.68 -123.25 -7.51
CA ARG A 542 16.07 -123.69 -7.69
C ARG A 542 16.46 -124.74 -6.66
N SER A 543 16.11 -124.56 -5.38
CA SER A 543 16.40 -125.55 -4.34
C SER A 543 15.68 -126.89 -4.58
N ALA A 544 14.43 -126.85 -5.06
CA ALA A 544 13.68 -128.04 -5.43
C ALA A 544 14.30 -128.76 -6.65
N ALA A 545 14.69 -128.01 -7.68
CA ALA A 545 15.37 -128.54 -8.86
C ALA A 545 16.73 -129.18 -8.51
N VAL A 546 17.50 -128.58 -7.59
CA VAL A 546 18.76 -129.15 -7.10
C VAL A 546 18.51 -130.47 -6.36
N LYS A 547 17.44 -130.58 -5.56
CA LYS A 547 17.08 -131.84 -4.88
C LYS A 547 16.68 -132.94 -5.87
N VAL A 548 15.87 -132.61 -6.89
CA VAL A 548 15.50 -133.56 -7.95
C VAL A 548 16.73 -134.02 -8.73
N ARG A 549 17.65 -133.10 -9.03
CA ARG A 549 18.93 -133.45 -9.67
C ARG A 549 19.78 -134.39 -8.82
N GLN A 550 19.86 -134.16 -7.51
CA GLN A 550 20.58 -135.04 -6.58
C GLN A 550 19.97 -136.43 -6.48
N VAL A 551 18.63 -136.54 -6.51
CA VAL A 551 17.95 -137.84 -6.55
C VAL A 551 18.26 -138.56 -7.86
N ALA A 552 18.17 -137.87 -9.00
CA ALA A 552 18.50 -138.44 -10.31
C ALA A 552 19.99 -138.82 -10.43
N GLU A 553 20.91 -138.04 -9.83
CA GLU A 553 22.33 -138.38 -9.72
C GLU A 553 22.55 -139.64 -8.85
N SER A 554 21.77 -139.82 -7.78
CA SER A 554 21.83 -141.05 -6.96
C SER A 554 21.25 -142.27 -7.69
N GLU A 555 20.15 -142.13 -8.42
CA GLU A 555 19.58 -143.20 -9.24
C GLU A 555 20.52 -143.58 -10.39
N LEU A 556 21.24 -142.61 -10.97
CA LEU A 556 22.28 -142.86 -11.96
C LEU A 556 23.46 -143.63 -11.36
N GLN A 557 23.89 -143.28 -10.13
CA GLN A 557 24.93 -144.03 -9.41
C GLN A 557 24.48 -145.47 -9.09
N ASP A 558 23.23 -145.67 -8.68
CA ASP A 558 22.68 -147.00 -8.42
C ASP A 558 22.58 -147.86 -9.70
N VAL A 559 22.21 -147.26 -10.83
CA VAL A 559 22.21 -147.93 -12.14
C VAL A 559 23.64 -148.23 -12.62
N GLN A 560 24.61 -147.34 -12.35
CA GLN A 560 26.02 -147.58 -12.64
C GLN A 560 26.58 -148.71 -11.77
N LEU A 561 26.21 -148.79 -10.48
CA LEU A 561 26.58 -149.89 -9.59
C LEU A 561 25.96 -151.22 -10.04
N MET A 562 24.69 -151.23 -10.46
CA MET A 562 24.05 -152.42 -11.03
C MET A 562 24.68 -152.85 -12.37
N LEU A 563 25.17 -151.90 -13.18
CA LEU A 563 25.92 -152.19 -14.40
C LEU A 563 27.31 -152.78 -14.08
N GLU A 564 28.00 -152.27 -13.07
CA GLU A 564 29.29 -152.80 -12.60
C GLU A 564 29.13 -154.20 -11.96
N GLU A 565 28.04 -154.46 -11.25
CA GLU A 565 27.71 -155.80 -10.73
C GLU A 565 27.34 -156.80 -11.85
N ALA A 566 26.64 -156.35 -12.89
CA ALA A 566 26.37 -157.16 -14.08
C ALA A 566 27.64 -157.42 -14.93
N GLN A 567 28.64 -156.54 -14.87
CA GLN A 567 29.94 -156.74 -15.51
C GLN A 567 30.91 -157.62 -14.70
N ARG A 568 30.74 -157.74 -13.38
CA ARG A 568 31.50 -158.68 -12.51
C ARG A 568 30.96 -160.12 -12.53
N ALA A 569 29.77 -160.35 -13.10
CA ALA A 569 29.17 -161.67 -13.30
C ALA A 569 29.48 -162.29 -14.69
N ARG A 570 30.50 -161.78 -15.38
CA ARG A 570 31.03 -162.34 -16.64
C ARG A 570 32.36 -163.07 -16.44
#